data_AF-A0A5B9QI27-F1
#
_entry.id   AF-A0A5B9QI27-F1
#
_cell.length_a   1.000
_cell.length_b   1.000
_cell.length_c   1.000
_cell.angle_alpha   90.00
_cell.angle_beta   90.00
_cell.angle_gamma   90.00
#
_symmetry.space_group_name_H-M   'P 1'
#
loop_
_entity.id
_entity.type
_entity.pdbx_description
1 polymer ?
#
loop_
_entity_poly.entity_id
_entity_poly.type
_entity_poly.pdbx_seq_one_letter_code
_entity_poly.pdbx_strand_id
1 'polypeptide(L)'
;MLLSPQTMHSVNTADLAAVLAHYGPGLLYHRQMMPAEAMTEYWTASRHRMDLWHHAIGRYRQIEKSGVGVSLRRWWDEHTPMLEEVLVSEMLTRVYAALGAGLDRQCRQSEIKPVLHSVHLTHIEARNRVLQLMVYGRGGSIDEAVRLNRLRTEVERWTDVLLGAMAAEFPEPLEYAINQRRAAAHATDTRSLPLGAARDTANWLSAVTMRDTLQRRTSANAALPEANRQVTQAVMLCLRPDLFDSVGLMKSLWLQRLQSGADQADRVLEQMTADDLSAGSILGGYEAVRNQDLLRRMM
;
A
#
# COMPACT_ATOMS: atom_id res chain seq x y z
N MET A 1 5.99 -32.13 13.24
CA MET A 1 5.28 -31.70 12.03
C MET A 1 5.94 -30.41 11.57
N LEU A 2 6.94 -30.53 10.69
CA LEU A 2 7.76 -29.40 10.24
C LEU A 2 6.90 -28.51 9.35
N LEU A 3 6.67 -27.27 9.77
CA LEU A 3 6.06 -26.23 8.94
C LEU A 3 6.93 -26.09 7.69
N SER A 4 6.40 -26.54 6.54
CA SER A 4 6.99 -26.20 5.26
C SER A 4 7.16 -24.67 5.20
N PRO A 5 8.30 -24.15 4.71
CA PRO A 5 8.46 -22.71 4.55
C PRO A 5 7.26 -22.21 3.74
N GLN A 6 6.45 -21.33 4.35
CA GLN A 6 5.25 -20.81 3.72
C GLN A 6 5.65 -20.19 2.38
N THR A 7 5.23 -20.84 1.30
CA THR A 7 5.53 -20.41 -0.05
C THR A 7 4.70 -19.18 -0.33
N MET A 8 5.35 -18.04 -0.61
CA MET A 8 4.67 -16.77 -0.72
C MET A 8 3.95 -16.63 -2.06
N HIS A 9 2.63 -16.74 -2.03
CA HIS A 9 1.77 -16.70 -3.20
C HIS A 9 1.45 -15.25 -3.60
N SER A 10 1.09 -15.02 -4.87
CA SER A 10 0.66 -13.70 -5.35
C SER A 10 -0.59 -13.18 -4.61
N VAL A 11 -1.44 -14.07 -4.13
CA VAL A 11 -2.59 -13.72 -3.27
C VAL A 11 -2.13 -13.01 -1.99
N ASN A 12 -0.96 -13.37 -1.43
CA ASN A 12 -0.44 -12.68 -0.26
C ASN A 12 -0.08 -11.20 -0.56
N THR A 13 0.31 -10.89 -1.80
CA THR A 13 0.56 -9.49 -2.20
C THR A 13 -0.75 -8.72 -2.36
N ALA A 14 -1.83 -9.38 -2.79
CA ALA A 14 -3.18 -8.80 -2.78
C ALA A 14 -3.72 -8.59 -1.36
N ASP A 15 -3.47 -9.50 -0.42
CA ASP A 15 -3.84 -9.29 0.98
C ASP A 15 -3.12 -8.08 1.57
N LEU A 16 -1.84 -7.91 1.26
CA LEU A 16 -1.08 -6.73 1.64
C LEU A 16 -1.69 -5.47 1.03
N ALA A 17 -2.14 -5.52 -0.23
CA ALA A 17 -2.85 -4.40 -0.85
C ALA A 17 -4.14 -4.05 -0.09
N ALA A 18 -4.93 -5.04 0.34
CA ALA A 18 -6.13 -4.79 1.13
C ALA A 18 -5.80 -4.16 2.50
N VAL A 19 -4.77 -4.69 3.16
CA VAL A 19 -4.20 -4.10 4.38
C VAL A 19 -3.84 -2.62 4.17
N LEU A 20 -3.08 -2.31 3.13
CA LEU A 20 -2.67 -0.93 2.84
C LEU A 20 -3.86 -0.04 2.49
N ALA A 21 -4.85 -0.57 1.79
CA ALA A 21 -6.03 0.20 1.43
C ALA A 21 -6.88 0.57 2.65
N HIS A 22 -6.97 -0.31 3.65
CA HIS A 22 -7.78 -0.10 4.84
C HIS A 22 -7.06 0.67 5.95
N TYR A 23 -5.75 0.46 6.13
CA TYR A 23 -4.99 1.04 7.25
C TYR A 23 -3.92 2.04 6.80
N GLY A 24 -3.47 1.97 5.55
CA GLY A 24 -2.50 2.91 4.98
C GLY A 24 -2.93 4.38 5.02
N PRO A 25 -4.22 4.76 4.85
CA PRO A 25 -4.64 6.16 5.03
C PRO A 25 -4.27 6.74 6.41
N GLY A 26 -4.07 5.90 7.42
CA GLY A 26 -3.59 6.25 8.76
C GLY A 26 -2.22 6.90 8.78
N LEU A 27 -1.35 6.51 7.83
CA LEU A 27 -0.02 7.08 7.66
C LEU A 27 -0.10 8.56 7.28
N LEU A 28 -1.16 9.00 6.59
CA LEU A 28 -1.30 10.40 6.18
C LEU A 28 -1.50 11.36 7.37
N TYR A 29 -1.91 10.87 8.54
CA TYR A 29 -2.07 11.71 9.73
C TYR A 29 -0.73 12.02 10.39
N HIS A 30 0.29 11.21 10.14
CA HIS A 30 1.61 11.38 10.71
C HIS A 30 2.54 11.83 9.59
N ARG A 31 2.96 13.10 9.60
CA ARG A 31 3.79 13.74 8.55
C ARG A 31 5.23 13.21 8.46
N GLN A 32 5.45 11.94 8.77
CA GLN A 32 6.75 11.32 8.75
C GLN A 32 6.96 10.64 7.40
N MET A 33 8.10 10.93 6.78
CA MET A 33 8.46 10.37 5.47
C MET A 33 8.75 8.87 5.58
N MET A 34 8.51 8.15 4.49
CA MET A 34 8.96 6.77 4.34
C MET A 34 10.50 6.70 4.34
N PRO A 35 11.13 5.71 5.01
CA PRO A 35 12.57 5.54 4.96
C PRO A 35 13.07 5.33 3.52
N ALA A 36 14.11 6.06 3.12
CA ALA A 36 14.67 5.98 1.76
C ALA A 36 15.22 4.57 1.42
N GLU A 37 15.73 3.86 2.42
CA GLU A 37 16.17 2.46 2.30
C GLU A 37 15.00 1.56 1.88
N ALA A 38 13.86 1.65 2.56
CA ALA A 38 12.69 0.83 2.26
C ALA A 38 12.11 1.14 0.86
N MET A 39 12.17 2.39 0.39
CA MET A 39 11.83 2.75 -0.99
C MET A 39 12.78 2.12 -2.01
N THR A 40 14.08 2.14 -1.72
CA THR A 40 15.13 1.57 -2.58
C THR A 40 14.98 0.06 -2.68
N GLU A 41 14.72 -0.61 -1.56
CA GLU A 41 14.45 -2.04 -1.53
C GLU A 41 13.19 -2.41 -2.32
N TYR A 42 12.10 -1.63 -2.16
CA TYR A 42 10.85 -1.88 -2.88
C TYR A 42 11.04 -1.74 -4.39
N TRP A 43 11.73 -0.69 -4.82
CA TRP A 43 12.05 -0.48 -6.23
C TRP A 43 12.91 -1.62 -6.78
N THR A 44 13.98 -2.00 -6.05
CA THR A 44 14.90 -3.06 -6.45
C THR A 44 14.21 -4.42 -6.56
N ALA A 45 13.44 -4.80 -5.54
CA ALA A 45 12.69 -6.06 -5.51
C ALA A 45 11.64 -6.11 -6.63
N SER A 46 10.93 -5.00 -6.86
CA SER A 46 9.93 -4.90 -7.93
C SER A 46 10.58 -5.01 -9.30
N ARG A 47 11.72 -4.35 -9.51
CA ARG A 47 12.47 -4.41 -10.77
C ARG A 47 12.98 -5.83 -11.04
N HIS A 48 13.58 -6.47 -10.05
CA HIS A 48 14.05 -7.85 -10.15
C HIS A 48 12.91 -8.81 -10.57
N ARG A 49 11.75 -8.71 -9.91
CA ARG A 49 10.58 -9.53 -10.24
C ARG A 49 10.09 -9.27 -11.66
N MET A 50 10.02 -8.01 -12.08
CA MET A 50 9.65 -7.65 -13.44
C MET A 50 10.62 -8.22 -14.46
N ASP A 51 11.92 -8.14 -14.22
CA ASP A 51 12.92 -8.70 -15.12
C ASP A 51 12.70 -10.21 -15.28
N LEU A 52 12.38 -10.95 -14.22
CA LEU A 52 12.03 -12.38 -14.31
C LEU A 52 10.82 -12.64 -15.22
N TRP A 53 9.75 -11.85 -15.09
CA TRP A 53 8.58 -11.93 -15.99
C TRP A 53 8.95 -11.62 -17.44
N HIS A 54 9.76 -10.57 -17.66
CA HIS A 54 10.21 -10.19 -19.00
C HIS A 54 11.02 -11.30 -19.66
N HIS A 55 11.94 -11.94 -18.94
CA HIS A 55 12.73 -13.06 -19.45
C HIS A 55 11.82 -14.25 -19.81
N ALA A 56 10.85 -14.58 -18.96
CA ALA A 56 9.91 -15.67 -19.22
C ALA A 56 9.07 -15.43 -20.50
N ILE A 57 8.52 -14.22 -20.66
CA ILE A 57 7.78 -13.81 -21.85
C ILE A 57 8.70 -13.70 -23.09
N GLY A 58 9.95 -13.29 -22.91
CA GLY A 58 10.97 -13.28 -23.95
C GLY A 58 11.24 -14.67 -24.52
N ARG A 59 11.34 -15.69 -23.64
CA ARG A 59 11.48 -17.10 -24.05
C ARG A 59 10.27 -17.60 -24.84
N TYR A 60 9.05 -17.23 -24.44
CA TYR A 60 7.86 -17.53 -25.23
C TYR A 60 8.00 -17.03 -26.68
N ARG A 61 8.41 -15.78 -26.88
CA ARG A 61 8.57 -15.19 -28.23
C ARG A 61 9.62 -15.90 -29.06
N GLN A 62 10.66 -16.45 -28.45
CA GLN A 62 11.67 -17.26 -29.15
C GLN A 62 11.11 -18.61 -29.60
N ILE A 63 10.33 -19.27 -28.73
CA ILE A 63 9.64 -20.53 -29.05
C ILE A 63 8.60 -20.30 -30.16
N GLU A 64 7.87 -19.19 -30.10
CA GLU A 64 6.87 -18.84 -31.11
C GLU A 64 7.50 -18.68 -32.51
N LYS A 65 8.69 -18.06 -32.58
CA LYS A 65 9.44 -17.92 -33.82
C LYS A 65 9.95 -19.25 -34.38
N SER A 66 10.26 -20.23 -33.54
CA SER A 66 10.70 -21.55 -34.00
C SER A 66 9.55 -22.42 -34.53
N GLY A 67 8.30 -22.07 -34.23
CA GLY A 67 7.11 -22.73 -34.77
C GLY A 67 6.77 -24.08 -34.13
N VAL A 68 7.48 -24.50 -33.07
CA VAL A 68 7.26 -25.81 -32.42
C VAL A 68 6.05 -25.74 -31.48
N GLY A 69 4.89 -26.17 -31.97
CA GLY A 69 3.61 -26.08 -31.24
C GLY A 69 3.59 -26.79 -29.89
N VAL A 70 4.26 -27.94 -29.74
CA VAL A 70 4.34 -28.68 -28.47
C VAL A 70 5.08 -27.85 -27.40
N SER A 71 6.16 -27.19 -27.79
CA SER A 71 6.94 -26.32 -26.89
C SER A 71 6.14 -25.10 -26.44
N LEU A 72 5.28 -24.56 -27.31
CA LEU A 72 4.37 -23.46 -26.95
C LEU A 72 3.35 -23.89 -25.91
N ARG A 73 2.69 -25.04 -26.10
CA ARG A 73 1.72 -25.56 -25.14
C ARG A 73 2.38 -25.82 -23.78
N ARG A 74 3.53 -26.49 -23.77
CA ARG A 74 4.30 -26.73 -22.55
C ARG A 74 4.65 -25.44 -21.81
N TRP A 75 5.02 -24.38 -22.54
CA TRP A 75 5.31 -23.09 -21.92
C TRP A 75 4.07 -22.52 -21.21
N TRP A 76 2.89 -22.59 -21.82
CA TRP A 76 1.62 -22.14 -21.21
C TRP A 76 1.29 -22.91 -19.93
N ASP A 77 1.42 -24.24 -19.96
CA ASP A 77 1.18 -25.10 -18.81
C ASP A 77 2.11 -24.72 -17.64
N GLU A 78 3.39 -24.46 -17.92
CA GLU A 78 4.41 -24.12 -16.92
C GLU A 78 4.29 -22.68 -16.40
N HIS A 79 3.85 -21.72 -17.22
CA HIS A 79 3.93 -20.29 -16.91
C HIS A 79 2.57 -19.65 -16.61
N THR A 80 1.48 -20.39 -16.68
CA THR A 80 0.16 -19.97 -16.21
C THR A 80 0.19 -19.29 -14.83
N PRO A 81 0.82 -19.85 -13.78
CA PRO A 81 0.87 -19.20 -12.47
C PRO A 81 1.58 -17.84 -12.48
N MET A 82 2.55 -17.66 -13.38
CA MET A 82 3.28 -16.40 -13.54
C MET A 82 2.38 -15.32 -14.18
N LEU A 83 1.56 -15.69 -15.17
CA LEU A 83 0.58 -14.79 -15.75
C LEU A 83 -0.47 -14.35 -14.72
N GLU A 84 -0.94 -15.29 -13.90
CA GLU A 84 -1.83 -15.01 -12.77
C GLU A 84 -1.18 -14.08 -11.74
N GLU A 85 0.10 -14.29 -11.41
CA GLU A 85 0.88 -13.45 -10.52
C GLU A 85 1.04 -12.01 -11.02
N VAL A 86 1.28 -11.82 -12.32
CA VAL A 86 1.31 -10.47 -12.93
C VAL A 86 -0.03 -9.78 -12.71
N LEU A 87 -1.15 -10.44 -13.04
CA LEU A 87 -2.48 -9.84 -12.88
C LEU A 87 -2.77 -9.49 -11.41
N VAL A 88 -2.58 -10.43 -10.48
CA VAL A 88 -2.91 -10.23 -9.06
C VAL A 88 -2.03 -9.16 -8.41
N SER A 89 -0.74 -9.12 -8.75
CA SER A 89 0.20 -8.15 -8.18
C SER A 89 -0.10 -6.69 -8.55
N GLU A 90 -0.92 -6.45 -9.57
CA GLU A 90 -1.34 -5.11 -9.99
C GLU A 90 -2.02 -4.35 -8.85
N MET A 91 -2.81 -5.06 -8.03
CA MET A 91 -3.56 -4.51 -6.89
C MET A 91 -2.62 -3.78 -5.93
N LEU A 92 -1.52 -4.43 -5.54
CA LEU A 92 -0.54 -3.86 -4.63
C LEU A 92 0.12 -2.62 -5.25
N THR A 93 0.54 -2.69 -6.52
CA THR A 93 1.24 -1.56 -7.16
C THR A 93 0.36 -0.32 -7.27
N ARG A 94 -0.94 -0.49 -7.56
CA ARG A 94 -1.90 0.63 -7.63
C ARG A 94 -2.19 1.22 -6.27
N VAL A 95 -2.50 0.38 -5.28
CA VAL A 95 -2.77 0.80 -3.89
C VAL A 95 -1.56 1.53 -3.32
N TYR A 96 -0.36 0.98 -3.53
CA TYR A 96 0.84 1.55 -2.94
C TYR A 96 1.26 2.85 -3.62
N ALA A 97 1.13 2.96 -4.94
CA ALA A 97 1.35 4.22 -5.64
C ALA A 97 0.33 5.30 -5.26
N ALA A 98 -0.94 4.93 -5.05
CA ALA A 98 -1.96 5.83 -4.52
C ALA A 98 -1.61 6.34 -3.11
N LEU A 99 -1.11 5.47 -2.24
CA LEU A 99 -0.64 5.85 -0.91
C LEU A 99 0.53 6.83 -0.98
N GLY A 100 1.52 6.55 -1.84
CA GLY A 100 2.66 7.46 -2.07
C GLY A 100 2.23 8.84 -2.57
N ALA A 101 1.25 8.91 -3.47
CA ALA A 101 0.68 10.17 -3.92
C ALA A 101 0.01 10.96 -2.78
N GLY A 102 -0.70 10.26 -1.89
CA GLY A 102 -1.27 10.87 -0.69
C GLY A 102 -0.21 11.39 0.29
N LEU A 103 0.87 10.62 0.50
CA LEU A 103 1.99 10.99 1.38
C LEU A 103 2.73 12.23 0.86
N ASP A 104 3.05 12.27 -0.43
CA ASP A 104 3.71 13.43 -1.05
C ASP A 104 2.86 14.71 -0.91
N ARG A 105 1.54 14.62 -1.15
CA ARG A 105 0.64 15.76 -0.93
C ARG A 105 0.68 16.25 0.52
N GLN A 106 0.71 15.34 1.47
CA GLN A 106 0.66 15.67 2.89
C GLN A 106 1.99 16.25 3.41
N CYS A 107 3.12 15.69 2.97
CA CYS A 107 4.46 16.16 3.34
C CYS A 107 4.91 17.39 2.54
N ARG A 108 4.15 17.80 1.51
CA ARG A 108 4.50 18.88 0.57
C ARG A 108 5.87 18.68 -0.09
N GLN A 109 6.24 17.44 -0.28
CA GLN A 109 7.48 17.00 -0.92
C GLN A 109 7.10 15.98 -1.99
N SER A 110 7.81 15.95 -3.11
CA SER A 110 7.50 15.08 -4.25
C SER A 110 8.56 13.99 -4.41
N GLU A 111 8.83 13.24 -3.35
CA GLU A 111 9.92 12.26 -3.33
C GLU A 111 9.42 10.81 -3.44
N ILE A 112 8.23 10.51 -2.91
CA ILE A 112 7.70 9.14 -2.81
C ILE A 112 6.93 8.76 -4.08
N LYS A 113 6.03 9.64 -4.56
CA LYS A 113 5.18 9.40 -5.73
C LYS A 113 6.01 9.00 -6.96
N PRO A 114 7.12 9.68 -7.34
CA PRO A 114 7.87 9.32 -8.54
C PRO A 114 8.37 7.87 -8.51
N VAL A 115 8.88 7.40 -7.36
CA VAL A 115 9.40 6.03 -7.21
C VAL A 115 8.26 5.02 -7.31
N LEU A 116 7.20 5.17 -6.51
CA LEU A 116 6.10 4.19 -6.49
C LEU A 116 5.30 4.20 -7.80
N HIS A 117 5.10 5.38 -8.40
CA HIS A 117 4.45 5.52 -9.69
C HIS A 117 5.27 4.87 -10.81
N SER A 118 6.61 4.98 -10.80
CA SER A 118 7.45 4.31 -11.79
C SER A 118 7.31 2.77 -11.74
N VAL A 119 7.24 2.19 -10.55
CA VAL A 119 7.00 0.76 -10.34
C VAL A 119 5.61 0.38 -10.86
N HIS A 120 4.59 1.18 -10.55
CA HIS A 120 3.25 0.98 -11.08
C HIS A 120 3.21 1.00 -12.61
N LEU A 121 3.81 2.00 -13.27
CA LEU A 121 3.86 2.07 -14.74
C LEU A 121 4.54 0.85 -15.37
N THR A 122 5.66 0.41 -14.79
CA THR A 122 6.38 -0.78 -15.28
C THR A 122 5.54 -2.06 -15.09
N HIS A 123 4.73 -2.11 -14.03
CA HIS A 123 3.78 -3.20 -13.82
C HIS A 123 2.67 -3.20 -14.90
N ILE A 124 2.12 -2.03 -15.24
CA ILE A 124 1.13 -1.90 -16.33
C ILE A 124 1.69 -2.38 -17.66
N GLU A 125 2.97 -2.13 -17.94
CA GLU A 125 3.63 -2.68 -19.12
C GLU A 125 3.67 -4.21 -19.12
N ALA A 126 4.05 -4.83 -18.00
CA ALA A 126 4.05 -6.29 -17.85
C ALA A 126 2.64 -6.88 -18.03
N ARG A 127 1.63 -6.26 -17.40
CA ARG A 127 0.23 -6.62 -17.57
C ARG A 127 -0.21 -6.55 -19.03
N ASN A 128 0.10 -5.46 -19.74
CA ASN A 128 -0.27 -5.31 -21.15
C ASN A 128 0.36 -6.41 -22.02
N ARG A 129 1.57 -6.87 -21.71
CA ARG A 129 2.16 -8.04 -22.39
C ARG A 129 1.40 -9.33 -22.09
N VAL A 130 0.96 -9.55 -20.85
CA VAL A 130 0.10 -10.70 -20.51
C VAL A 130 -1.22 -10.64 -21.28
N LEU A 131 -1.85 -9.48 -21.37
CA LEU A 131 -3.09 -9.31 -22.15
C LEU A 131 -2.87 -9.59 -23.64
N GLN A 132 -1.76 -9.12 -24.22
CA GLN A 132 -1.39 -9.45 -25.60
C GLN A 132 -1.20 -10.96 -25.80
N LEU A 133 -0.56 -11.65 -24.86
CA LEU A 133 -0.42 -13.11 -24.90
C LEU A 133 -1.77 -13.82 -24.80
N MET A 134 -2.69 -13.34 -23.96
CA MET A 134 -4.02 -13.94 -23.84
C MET A 134 -4.84 -13.83 -25.12
N VAL A 135 -4.66 -12.78 -25.92
CA VAL A 135 -5.44 -12.53 -27.14
C VAL A 135 -4.78 -13.13 -28.38
N TYR A 136 -3.46 -12.98 -28.52
CA TYR A 136 -2.73 -13.31 -29.74
C TYR A 136 -1.76 -14.48 -29.57
N GLY A 137 -1.55 -14.95 -28.34
CA GLY A 137 -0.60 -16.01 -28.05
C GLY A 137 -1.05 -17.36 -28.62
N ARG A 138 -0.12 -18.07 -29.23
CA ARG A 138 -0.26 -19.43 -29.71
C ARG A 138 0.08 -20.45 -28.61
N GLY A 139 -0.51 -21.63 -28.70
CA GLY A 139 -0.22 -22.76 -27.81
C GLY A 139 -1.08 -22.84 -26.55
N GLY A 140 -1.69 -21.73 -26.12
CA GLY A 140 -2.63 -21.70 -25.00
C GLY A 140 -3.99 -22.27 -25.40
N SER A 141 -4.67 -22.93 -24.46
CA SER A 141 -6.06 -23.35 -24.64
C SER A 141 -7.02 -22.16 -24.49
N ILE A 142 -8.17 -22.25 -25.14
CA ILE A 142 -9.25 -21.26 -25.00
C ILE A 142 -9.70 -21.19 -23.52
N ASP A 143 -9.75 -22.33 -22.84
CA ASP A 143 -10.15 -22.42 -21.44
C ASP A 143 -9.21 -21.66 -20.50
N GLU A 144 -7.90 -21.71 -20.75
CA GLU A 144 -6.90 -20.92 -20.01
C GLU A 144 -7.08 -19.42 -20.24
N ALA A 145 -7.27 -18.99 -21.49
CA ALA A 145 -7.51 -17.58 -21.80
C ALA A 145 -8.79 -17.07 -21.12
N VAL A 146 -9.86 -17.87 -21.11
CA VAL A 146 -11.11 -17.55 -20.41
C VAL A 146 -10.89 -17.49 -18.90
N ARG A 147 -10.13 -18.43 -18.31
CA ARG A 147 -9.82 -18.44 -16.87
C ARG A 147 -9.03 -17.19 -16.47
N LEU A 148 -7.97 -16.87 -17.21
CA LEU A 148 -7.17 -15.66 -16.99
C LEU A 148 -8.00 -14.39 -17.15
N ASN A 149 -8.93 -14.34 -18.11
CA ASN A 149 -9.78 -13.17 -18.29
C ASN A 149 -10.79 -13.00 -17.14
N ARG A 150 -11.29 -14.10 -16.57
CA ARG A 150 -12.12 -14.07 -15.35
C ARG A 150 -11.30 -13.55 -14.17
N LEU A 151 -10.09 -14.08 -13.96
CA LEU A 151 -9.18 -13.58 -12.91
C LEU A 151 -8.89 -12.08 -13.08
N ARG A 152 -8.52 -11.64 -14.30
CA ARG A 152 -8.31 -10.23 -14.64
C ARG A 152 -9.51 -9.38 -14.22
N THR A 153 -10.72 -9.79 -14.58
CA THR A 153 -11.94 -9.02 -14.27
C THR A 153 -12.19 -8.92 -12.76
N GLU A 154 -11.92 -10.00 -12.00
CA GLU A 154 -12.04 -9.98 -10.54
C GLU A 154 -10.98 -9.06 -9.91
N VAL A 155 -9.72 -9.17 -10.34
CA VAL A 155 -8.63 -8.27 -9.92
C VAL A 155 -9.02 -6.81 -10.19
N GLU A 156 -9.58 -6.50 -11.35
CA GLU A 156 -9.97 -5.13 -11.70
C GLU A 156 -11.05 -4.57 -10.78
N ARG A 157 -12.06 -5.40 -10.46
CA ARG A 157 -13.15 -5.02 -9.57
C ARG A 157 -12.65 -4.80 -8.15
N TRP A 158 -11.89 -5.74 -7.61
CA TRP A 158 -11.35 -5.62 -6.26
C TRP A 158 -10.36 -4.47 -6.13
N THR A 159 -9.56 -4.19 -7.16
CA THR A 159 -8.69 -3.00 -7.19
C THR A 159 -9.50 -1.71 -7.00
N ASP A 160 -10.61 -1.56 -7.71
CA ASP A 160 -11.46 -0.37 -7.56
C ASP A 160 -12.18 -0.31 -6.21
N VAL A 161 -12.52 -1.45 -5.61
CA VAL A 161 -13.04 -1.51 -4.23
C VAL A 161 -11.99 -0.99 -3.24
N LEU A 162 -10.74 -1.49 -3.33
CA LEU A 162 -9.65 -1.08 -2.45
C LEU A 162 -9.31 0.41 -2.59
N LEU A 163 -9.17 0.89 -3.83
CA LEU A 163 -8.90 2.30 -4.09
C LEU A 163 -10.09 3.18 -3.73
N GLY A 164 -11.33 2.69 -3.89
CA GLY A 164 -12.54 3.36 -3.42
C GLY A 164 -12.55 3.53 -1.90
N ALA A 165 -12.17 2.51 -1.14
CA ALA A 165 -12.04 2.59 0.31
C ALA A 165 -11.01 3.65 0.74
N MET A 166 -9.87 3.73 0.05
CA MET A 166 -8.88 4.81 0.28
C MET A 166 -9.42 6.18 -0.14
N ALA A 167 -10.13 6.24 -1.26
CA ALA A 167 -10.72 7.45 -1.82
C ALA A 167 -11.84 8.05 -0.94
N ALA A 168 -12.33 7.28 0.03
CA ALA A 168 -13.20 7.79 1.08
C ALA A 168 -12.48 8.83 1.97
N GLU A 169 -11.16 8.69 2.13
CA GLU A 169 -10.33 9.48 3.04
C GLU A 169 -9.49 10.57 2.34
N PHE A 170 -9.04 10.32 1.11
CA PHE A 170 -8.25 11.29 0.31
C PHE A 170 -8.42 11.05 -1.20
N PRO A 171 -8.31 12.07 -2.08
CA PRO A 171 -8.74 11.94 -3.49
C PRO A 171 -7.76 11.21 -4.42
N GLU A 172 -6.45 11.17 -4.11
CA GLU A 172 -5.40 10.61 -4.96
C GLU A 172 -5.63 9.17 -5.50
N PRO A 173 -6.23 8.22 -4.74
CA PRO A 173 -6.43 6.84 -5.20
C PRO A 173 -7.26 6.72 -6.47
N LEU A 174 -8.10 7.71 -6.78
CA LEU A 174 -8.89 7.72 -8.01
C LEU A 174 -8.01 7.84 -9.27
N GLU A 175 -6.82 8.45 -9.19
CA GLU A 175 -5.85 8.51 -10.30
C GLU A 175 -5.39 7.10 -10.70
N TYR A 176 -5.35 6.17 -9.73
CA TYR A 176 -4.85 4.81 -9.90
C TYR A 176 -5.96 3.78 -10.08
N ALA A 177 -7.23 4.21 -10.13
CA ALA A 177 -8.36 3.32 -10.36
C ALA A 177 -8.39 2.79 -11.80
N ILE A 178 -8.89 1.57 -11.97
CA ILE A 178 -9.10 0.97 -13.29
C ILE A 178 -10.39 1.53 -13.87
N ASN A 179 -11.43 1.60 -13.06
CA ASN A 179 -12.64 2.35 -13.37
C ASN A 179 -12.87 3.40 -12.28
N GLN A 180 -12.51 4.64 -12.59
CA GLN A 180 -12.65 5.78 -11.66
C GLN A 180 -14.09 5.97 -11.16
N ARG A 181 -15.10 5.74 -12.01
CA ARG A 181 -16.51 5.87 -11.60
C ARG A 181 -16.90 4.81 -10.58
N ARG A 182 -16.47 3.56 -10.79
CA ARG A 182 -16.71 2.46 -9.84
C ARG A 182 -15.98 2.69 -8.52
N ALA A 183 -14.72 3.10 -8.56
CA ALA A 183 -13.97 3.44 -7.35
C ALA A 183 -14.62 4.61 -6.59
N ALA A 184 -15.08 5.65 -7.29
CA ALA A 184 -15.78 6.79 -6.67
C ALA A 184 -17.14 6.41 -6.05
N ALA A 185 -17.86 5.45 -6.66
CA ALA A 185 -19.08 4.89 -6.07
C ALA A 185 -18.75 4.16 -4.76
N HIS A 186 -17.74 3.28 -4.75
CA HIS A 186 -17.28 2.60 -3.54
C HIS A 186 -16.79 3.57 -2.45
N ALA A 187 -16.15 4.68 -2.83
CA ALA A 187 -15.77 5.73 -1.88
C ALA A 187 -17.00 6.37 -1.21
N THR A 188 -18.07 6.56 -1.97
CA THR A 188 -19.34 7.10 -1.46
C THR A 188 -20.00 6.11 -0.50
N ASP A 189 -20.06 4.83 -0.87
CA ASP A 189 -20.58 3.78 -0.01
C ASP A 189 -19.76 3.68 1.29
N THR A 190 -18.44 3.72 1.19
CA THR A 190 -17.53 3.66 2.35
C THR A 190 -17.75 4.85 3.29
N ARG A 191 -17.95 6.06 2.76
CA ARG A 191 -18.28 7.26 3.56
C ARG A 191 -19.63 7.15 4.27
N SER A 192 -20.59 6.41 3.70
CA SER A 192 -21.91 6.20 4.30
C SER A 192 -21.88 5.25 5.51
N LEU A 193 -20.83 4.42 5.64
CA LEU A 193 -20.68 3.50 6.76
C LEU A 193 -20.27 4.25 8.05
N PRO A 194 -20.89 3.93 9.21
CA PRO A 194 -20.47 4.44 10.50
C PRO A 194 -18.99 4.13 10.79
N LEU A 195 -18.28 5.10 11.38
CA LEU A 195 -16.89 4.91 11.82
C LEU A 195 -16.80 3.88 12.96
N GLY A 196 -15.61 3.30 13.12
CA GLY A 196 -15.32 2.28 14.15
C GLY A 196 -15.65 0.86 13.69
N ALA A 197 -16.14 0.03 14.61
CA ALA A 197 -16.26 -1.41 14.43
C ALA A 197 -17.07 -1.83 13.18
N ALA A 198 -18.09 -1.07 12.78
CA ALA A 198 -18.88 -1.36 11.59
C ALA A 198 -18.06 -1.27 10.30
N ARG A 199 -17.28 -0.19 10.13
CA ARG A 199 -16.38 0.00 8.99
C ARG A 199 -15.23 -1.02 9.02
N ASP A 200 -14.67 -1.29 10.19
CA ASP A 200 -13.59 -2.27 10.35
C ASP A 200 -14.07 -3.69 9.96
N THR A 201 -15.30 -4.06 10.37
CA THR A 201 -15.91 -5.33 9.99
C THR A 201 -16.19 -5.41 8.49
N ALA A 202 -16.71 -4.34 7.88
CA ALA A 202 -16.95 -4.30 6.44
C ALA A 202 -15.65 -4.42 5.63
N ASN A 203 -14.59 -3.75 6.07
CA ASN A 203 -13.25 -3.84 5.48
C ASN A 203 -12.68 -5.27 5.61
N TRP A 204 -12.78 -5.87 6.81
CA TRP A 204 -12.34 -7.25 7.03
C TRP A 204 -13.10 -8.25 6.15
N LEU A 205 -14.43 -8.15 6.09
CA LEU A 205 -15.26 -8.99 5.21
C LEU A 205 -14.88 -8.83 3.73
N SER A 206 -14.60 -7.60 3.30
CA SER A 206 -14.14 -7.31 1.94
C SER A 206 -12.80 -7.99 1.64
N ALA A 207 -11.83 -7.87 2.54
CA ALA A 207 -10.51 -8.50 2.39
C ALA A 207 -10.60 -10.04 2.37
N VAL A 208 -11.40 -10.65 3.26
CA VAL A 208 -11.61 -12.11 3.29
C VAL A 208 -12.30 -12.59 2.00
N THR A 209 -13.33 -11.88 1.55
CA THR A 209 -14.06 -12.25 0.32
C THR A 209 -13.18 -12.11 -0.92
N MET A 210 -12.36 -11.06 -0.98
CA MET A 210 -11.36 -10.86 -2.02
C MET A 210 -10.36 -12.03 -2.04
N ARG A 211 -9.76 -12.36 -0.89
CA ARG A 211 -8.79 -13.46 -0.77
C ARG A 211 -9.38 -14.77 -1.24
N ASP A 212 -10.57 -15.15 -0.74
CA ASP A 212 -11.24 -16.38 -1.14
C ASP A 212 -11.55 -16.40 -2.65
N THR A 213 -11.98 -15.27 -3.21
CA THR A 213 -12.22 -15.14 -4.66
C THR A 213 -10.95 -15.36 -5.47
N LEU A 214 -9.84 -14.76 -5.06
CA LEU A 214 -8.55 -14.88 -5.75
C LEU A 214 -7.99 -16.31 -5.62
N GLN A 215 -8.01 -16.90 -4.41
CA GLN A 215 -7.54 -18.27 -4.18
C GLN A 215 -8.28 -19.30 -5.04
N ARG A 216 -9.59 -19.14 -5.22
CA ARG A 216 -10.38 -20.03 -6.10
C ARG A 216 -10.10 -19.85 -7.59
N ARG A 217 -9.40 -18.78 -7.98
CA ARG A 217 -9.16 -18.39 -9.38
C ARG A 217 -7.69 -18.42 -9.79
N THR A 218 -6.78 -18.61 -8.84
CA THR A 218 -5.35 -18.78 -9.09
C THR A 218 -4.91 -20.23 -8.88
N SER A 219 -3.79 -20.57 -9.48
CA SER A 219 -3.08 -21.82 -9.24
C SER A 219 -2.67 -21.94 -7.78
N ALA A 220 -2.56 -23.17 -7.26
CA ALA A 220 -2.11 -23.40 -5.88
C ALA A 220 -0.60 -23.11 -5.69
N ASN A 221 0.19 -23.28 -6.75
CA ASN A 221 1.63 -23.09 -6.74
C ASN A 221 1.98 -21.64 -7.06
N ALA A 222 2.84 -21.03 -6.25
CA ALA A 222 3.38 -19.71 -6.52
C ALA A 222 4.40 -19.78 -7.67
N ALA A 223 4.37 -18.80 -8.58
CA ALA A 223 5.33 -18.72 -9.68
C ALA A 223 6.71 -18.25 -9.20
N LEU A 224 6.77 -17.12 -8.48
CA LEU A 224 8.01 -16.54 -7.98
C LEU A 224 7.92 -16.24 -6.47
N PRO A 225 7.90 -17.28 -5.61
CA PRO A 225 7.67 -17.09 -4.18
C PRO A 225 8.71 -16.22 -3.49
N GLU A 226 9.99 -16.32 -3.88
CA GLU A 226 11.04 -15.48 -3.30
C GLU A 226 10.90 -14.01 -3.70
N ALA A 227 10.61 -13.75 -4.98
CA ALA A 227 10.41 -12.38 -5.47
C ALA A 227 9.16 -11.73 -4.84
N ASN A 228 8.09 -12.51 -4.62
CA ASN A 228 6.91 -12.03 -3.90
C ASN A 228 7.25 -11.68 -2.44
N ARG A 229 8.08 -12.49 -1.78
CA ARG A 229 8.56 -12.22 -0.41
C ARG A 229 9.35 -10.93 -0.33
N GLN A 230 10.32 -10.73 -1.22
CA GLN A 230 11.15 -9.53 -1.23
C GLN A 230 10.30 -8.25 -1.43
N VAL A 231 9.36 -8.27 -2.36
CA VAL A 231 8.44 -7.13 -2.58
C VAL A 231 7.61 -6.85 -1.34
N THR A 232 7.02 -7.86 -0.72
CA THR A 232 6.22 -7.66 0.49
C THR A 232 7.05 -7.20 1.68
N GLN A 233 8.24 -7.77 1.89
CA GLN A 233 9.14 -7.34 2.96
C GLN A 233 9.48 -5.85 2.81
N ALA A 234 9.85 -5.42 1.61
CA ALA A 234 10.16 -4.01 1.34
C ALA A 234 8.96 -3.08 1.58
N VAL A 235 7.74 -3.49 1.20
CA VAL A 235 6.52 -2.73 1.51
C VAL A 235 6.26 -2.70 3.01
N MET A 236 6.44 -3.82 3.72
CA MET A 236 6.24 -3.90 5.17
C MET A 236 7.25 -3.04 5.94
N LEU A 237 8.49 -2.90 5.45
CA LEU A 237 9.48 -1.98 6.04
C LEU A 237 9.06 -0.51 5.94
N CYS A 238 8.18 -0.18 5.00
CA CYS A 238 7.61 1.16 4.90
C CYS A 238 6.44 1.37 5.87
N LEU A 239 5.90 0.31 6.47
CA LEU A 239 4.87 0.39 7.50
C LEU A 239 5.52 0.59 8.86
N ARG A 240 5.14 1.68 9.54
CA ARG A 240 5.73 2.00 10.83
C ARG A 240 5.28 0.99 11.90
N PRO A 241 6.14 0.62 12.87
CA PRO A 241 5.76 -0.27 13.97
C PRO A 241 4.59 0.25 14.81
N ASP A 242 4.43 1.57 14.92
CA ASP A 242 3.32 2.19 15.68
C ASP A 242 1.95 2.08 15.00
N LEU A 243 1.91 1.69 13.72
CA LEU A 243 0.67 1.28 13.09
C LEU A 243 0.16 -0.04 13.66
N PHE A 244 1.00 -0.81 14.32
CA PHE A 244 0.64 -2.07 14.95
C PHE A 244 0.33 -1.86 16.43
N ASP A 245 -0.64 -2.61 16.94
CA ASP A 245 -0.92 -2.71 18.36
C ASP A 245 0.14 -3.57 19.07
N SER A 246 0.02 -3.71 20.38
CA SER A 246 0.96 -4.48 21.20
C SER A 246 1.01 -5.98 20.87
N VAL A 247 0.10 -6.47 20.02
CA VAL A 247 0.01 -7.88 19.58
C VAL A 247 0.46 -8.03 18.12
N GLY A 248 0.85 -6.93 17.45
CA GLY A 248 1.31 -6.94 16.06
C GLY A 248 0.20 -6.87 15.01
N LEU A 249 -1.03 -6.50 15.39
CA LEU A 249 -2.13 -6.24 14.45
C LEU A 249 -2.19 -4.76 14.11
N MET A 250 -2.54 -4.39 12.87
CA MET A 250 -2.69 -2.97 12.56
C MET A 250 -3.88 -2.35 13.31
N LYS A 251 -3.60 -1.21 13.94
CA LYS A 251 -4.57 -0.34 14.59
C LYS A 251 -5.58 0.17 13.55
N SER A 252 -6.86 0.26 13.95
CA SER A 252 -7.89 0.86 13.10
C SER A 252 -7.60 2.34 12.85
N LEU A 253 -8.08 2.86 11.71
CA LEU A 253 -7.96 4.28 11.37
C LEU A 253 -8.57 5.18 12.45
N TRP A 254 -9.63 4.72 13.11
CA TRP A 254 -10.26 5.45 14.22
C TRP A 254 -9.33 5.55 15.43
N LEU A 255 -8.69 4.44 15.82
CA LEU A 255 -7.72 4.44 16.93
C LEU A 255 -6.51 5.34 16.60
N GLN A 256 -6.03 5.30 15.37
CA GLN A 256 -4.94 6.15 14.90
C GLN A 256 -5.33 7.63 14.91
N ARG A 257 -6.56 7.97 14.50
CA ARG A 257 -7.08 9.35 14.60
C ARG A 257 -7.15 9.83 16.04
N LEU A 258 -7.68 9.00 16.95
CA LEU A 258 -7.72 9.34 18.37
C LEU A 258 -6.33 9.55 18.96
N GLN A 259 -5.38 8.66 18.67
CA GLN A 259 -4.00 8.79 19.12
C GLN A 259 -3.37 10.07 18.57
N SER A 260 -3.48 10.30 17.26
CA SER A 260 -2.94 11.53 16.65
C SER A 260 -3.59 12.81 17.19
N GLY A 261 -4.87 12.77 17.52
CA GLY A 261 -5.60 13.88 18.13
C GLY A 261 -5.17 14.15 19.58
N ALA A 262 -4.95 13.09 20.36
CA ALA A 262 -4.38 13.18 21.70
C ALA A 262 -2.95 13.72 21.66
N ASP A 263 -2.08 13.17 20.80
CA ASP A 263 -0.69 13.62 20.62
C ASP A 263 -0.62 15.08 20.13
N GLN A 264 -1.62 15.55 19.39
CA GLN A 264 -1.71 16.95 18.96
C GLN A 264 -2.21 17.84 20.10
N ALA A 265 -3.17 17.40 20.90
CA ALA A 265 -3.64 18.11 22.09
C ALA A 265 -2.53 18.23 23.14
N ASP A 266 -1.78 17.16 23.40
CA ASP A 266 -0.66 17.14 24.33
C ASP A 266 0.45 18.09 23.88
N ARG A 267 0.78 18.12 22.59
CA ARG A 267 1.75 19.09 22.04
C ARG A 267 1.30 20.54 22.18
N VAL A 268 0.00 20.82 22.04
CA VAL A 268 -0.54 22.17 22.25
C VAL A 268 -0.51 22.53 23.74
N LEU A 269 -0.82 21.61 24.64
CA LEU A 269 -0.73 21.81 26.09
C LEU A 269 0.73 22.03 26.54
N GLU A 270 1.68 21.27 26.00
CA GLU A 270 3.12 21.47 26.22
C GLU A 270 3.58 22.84 25.71
N GLN A 271 3.08 23.30 24.56
CA GLN A 271 3.40 24.64 24.04
C GLN A 271 2.81 25.75 24.91
N MET A 272 1.55 25.62 25.35
CA MET A 272 0.92 26.61 26.23
C MET A 272 1.60 26.68 27.60
N THR A 273 1.98 25.53 28.17
CA THR A 273 2.70 25.48 29.44
C THR A 273 4.15 25.98 29.31
N ALA A 274 4.82 25.74 28.18
CA ALA A 274 6.12 26.32 27.89
C ALA A 274 6.07 27.85 27.69
N ASP A 275 5.04 28.35 27.02
CA ASP A 275 4.82 29.79 26.82
C ASP A 275 4.47 30.49 28.15
N ASP A 276 3.67 29.88 29.03
CA ASP A 276 3.37 30.40 30.37
C ASP A 276 4.62 30.41 31.28
N LEU A 277 5.50 29.42 31.17
CA LEU A 277 6.80 29.41 31.86
C LEU A 277 7.74 30.50 31.34
N SER A 278 7.69 30.81 30.03
CA SER A 278 8.48 31.89 29.43
C SER A 278 7.94 33.28 29.77
N ALA A 279 6.61 33.44 29.86
CA ALA A 279 5.94 34.66 30.30
C ALA A 279 6.13 34.93 31.81
N GLY A 280 6.32 33.86 32.61
CA GLY A 280 6.66 33.94 34.03
C GLY A 280 8.05 34.50 34.34
N SER A 281 8.95 34.63 33.34
CA SER A 281 10.31 35.15 33.54
C SER A 281 10.43 36.68 33.53
N ILE A 282 9.35 37.44 33.35
CA ILE A 282 9.36 38.93 33.42
C ILE A 282 8.73 39.45 34.73
N LEU A 283 8.90 38.72 35.84
CA LEU A 283 8.68 39.24 37.19
C LEU A 283 10.01 39.45 37.94
N GLY A 284 11.02 39.99 37.24
CA GLY A 284 12.21 40.59 37.84
C GLY A 284 12.01 42.05 38.30
N GLY A 285 10.76 42.48 38.51
CA GLY A 285 10.38 43.88 38.76
C GLY A 285 9.86 44.18 40.16
N TYR A 286 10.04 43.28 41.15
CA TYR A 286 9.49 43.44 42.51
C TYR A 286 10.53 43.42 43.64
N GLU A 287 11.80 43.72 43.35
CA GLU A 287 12.83 44.00 44.39
C GLU A 287 13.26 45.48 44.45
N ALA A 288 12.51 46.41 43.85
CA ALA A 288 12.86 47.84 43.83
C ALA A 288 12.05 48.73 44.81
N VAL A 289 11.31 48.17 45.78
CA VAL A 289 10.50 48.97 46.74
C VAL A 289 10.81 48.64 48.21
N ARG A 290 12.01 48.14 48.52
CA ARG A 290 12.41 47.91 49.91
C ARG A 290 13.81 48.39 50.24
N ASN A 291 14.12 49.65 49.89
CA ASN A 291 15.23 50.34 50.54
C ASN A 291 15.14 51.87 50.49
N GLN A 292 14.07 52.46 51.04
CA GLN A 292 14.01 53.91 51.30
C GLN A 292 14.41 54.32 52.72
N ASP A 293 14.83 53.39 53.59
CA ASP A 293 15.19 53.69 54.99
C ASP A 293 16.69 53.58 55.35
N LEU A 294 17.58 53.25 54.41
CA LEU A 294 19.02 53.16 54.70
C LEU A 294 19.87 54.38 54.26
N LEU A 295 19.29 55.40 53.62
CA LEU A 295 19.98 56.67 53.27
C LEU A 295 19.53 57.88 54.11
N ARG A 296 19.04 57.64 55.33
CA ARG A 296 18.75 58.69 56.34
C ARG A 296 19.43 58.48 57.70
N ARG A 297 20.37 57.54 57.81
CA ARG A 297 21.08 57.24 59.08
C ARG A 297 22.61 57.30 59.05
N MET A 298 23.19 58.03 58.09
CA MET A 298 24.57 58.51 58.18
C MET A 298 24.61 59.89 57.49
N MET A 299 24.62 61.08 58.10
CA MET A 299 25.58 61.68 59.05
C MET A 299 26.86 60.92 59.35
#